data_AF-A0A0F9APS6-F1
#
_entry.id   AF-A0A0F9APS6-F1
#
_cell.length_a   1.000
_cell.length_b   1.000
_cell.length_c   1.000
_cell.angle_alpha   90.00
_cell.angle_beta   90.00
_cell.angle_gamma   90.00
#
_symmetry.space_group_name_H-M   'P 1'
#
loop_
_entity.id
_entity.type
_entity.pdbx_description
1 polymer ?
#
loop_
_entity_poly.entity_id
_entity_poly.type
_entity_poly.pdbx_seq_one_letter_code
_entity_poly.pdbx_strand_id
1 'polypeptide(L)'
;MDGDRVEARIDDEKPDGRRAGTVINVLERAHTTVPGRFERAGAHARVVPEDPRLHEDIYIPSGEAGGAKAGQVVLAEITQYPVRD
;
A
#
# COMPACT_ATOMS: atom_id res chain seq x y z
N MET A 1 -5.05 -2.01 2.77
CA MET A 1 -4.71 -0.62 2.38
C MET A 1 -5.97 0.22 2.50
N ASP A 2 -5.87 1.55 2.54
CA ASP A 2 -7.06 2.39 2.43
C ASP A 2 -7.82 2.08 1.14
N GLY A 3 -9.15 2.13 1.18
CA GLY A 3 -10.02 1.81 0.04
C GLY A 3 -10.21 0.32 -0.29
N ASP A 4 -9.40 -0.60 0.24
CA ASP A 4 -9.55 -2.04 -0.04
C ASP A 4 -10.94 -2.55 0.37
N ARG A 5 -11.56 -3.37 -0.49
CA ARG A 5 -12.78 -4.10 -0.12
C ARG A 5 -12.38 -5.40 0.55
N VAL A 6 -12.83 -5.57 1.79
CA VAL A 6 -12.42 -6.66 2.66
C VAL A 6 -13.60 -7.47 3.19
N GLU A 7 -13.34 -8.73 3.48
CA GLU A 7 -14.18 -9.55 4.34
C GLU A 7 -13.63 -9.45 5.77
N ALA A 8 -14.49 -9.07 6.71
CA ALA A 8 -14.12 -8.94 8.11
C ALA A 8 -15.00 -9.83 8.99
N ARG A 9 -14.38 -10.48 9.97
CA ARG A 9 -15.08 -11.16 11.05
C ARG A 9 -15.29 -10.18 12.19
N ILE A 10 -16.52 -10.11 12.70
CA ILE A 10 -16.81 -9.33 13.92
C ILE A 10 -16.32 -10.16 15.11
N ASP A 11 -15.44 -9.58 15.93
CA ASP A 11 -14.90 -10.23 17.12
C ASP A 11 -15.61 -9.73 18.38
N ASP A 12 -15.99 -8.45 18.43
CA ASP A 12 -16.71 -7.83 19.55
C ASP A 12 -17.82 -6.89 19.06
N GLU A 13 -18.94 -6.87 19.77
CA GLU A 13 -20.03 -5.89 19.59
C GLU A 13 -20.32 -5.19 20.92
N LYS A 14 -20.21 -3.87 20.94
CA LYS A 14 -20.50 -3.05 22.11
C LYS A 14 -21.99 -2.78 22.23
N PRO A 15 -22.52 -2.54 23.45
CA PRO A 15 -23.94 -2.21 23.66
C PRO A 15 -24.44 -0.97 22.91
N ASP A 16 -23.53 -0.08 22.51
CA ASP A 16 -23.83 1.11 21.69
C ASP A 16 -23.84 0.82 20.18
N GLY A 17 -23.74 -0.45 19.78
CA GLY A 17 -23.78 -0.90 18.38
C GLY A 17 -22.44 -0.83 17.65
N ARG A 18 -21.36 -0.34 18.28
CA ARG A 18 -20.03 -0.35 17.65
C ARG A 18 -19.48 -1.77 17.59
N ARG A 19 -19.01 -2.16 16.42
CA ARG A 19 -18.40 -3.46 16.15
C ARG A 19 -16.90 -3.30 15.96
N ALA A 20 -16.14 -4.17 16.60
CA ALA A 20 -14.73 -4.38 16.32
C ALA A 20 -14.56 -5.74 15.65
N GLY A 21 -13.59 -5.84 14.75
CA GLY A 21 -13.39 -7.06 13.99
C GLY A 21 -12.04 -7.09 13.30
N THR A 22 -11.72 -8.27 12.82
CA THR A 22 -10.47 -8.57 12.13
C THR A 22 -10.74 -8.80 10.65
N VAL A 23 -9.93 -8.19 9.79
CA VAL A 23 -9.93 -8.49 8.35
C VAL A 23 -9.42 -9.91 8.14
N ILE A 24 -10.24 -10.76 7.53
CA ILE A 24 -9.89 -12.17 7.26
C ILE A 24 -9.50 -12.40 5.80
N ASN A 25 -10.09 -11.65 4.86
CA ASN A 25 -9.74 -11.71 3.45
C ASN A 25 -9.81 -10.33 2.80
N VAL A 26 -8.99 -10.11 1.76
CA VAL A 26 -9.11 -8.94 0.88
C VAL A 26 -9.75 -9.40 -0.42
N LEU A 27 -10.94 -8.88 -0.72
CA LEU A 27 -11.73 -9.25 -1.90
C LEU A 27 -11.31 -8.44 -3.12
N GLU A 28 -10.93 -7.17 -2.92
CA GLU A 28 -10.56 -6.26 -3.99
C GLU A 28 -9.55 -5.22 -3.49
N ARG A 29 -8.48 -5.00 -4.25
CA ARG A 29 -7.47 -3.98 -3.94
C ARG A 29 -7.84 -2.66 -4.59
N ALA A 30 -7.78 -1.57 -3.83
CA ALA A 30 -8.16 -0.25 -4.34
C ALA A 30 -7.13 0.38 -5.29
N HIS A 31 -5.85 0.02 -5.13
CA HIS A 31 -4.76 0.66 -5.86
C HIS A 31 -4.01 -0.37 -6.70
N THR A 32 -3.99 -0.22 -8.02
CA THR A 32 -3.05 -0.97 -8.89
C THR A 32 -1.83 -0.13 -9.22
N THR A 33 -1.98 1.19 -9.19
CA THR A 33 -0.92 2.17 -9.40
C THR A 33 -1.00 3.29 -8.35
N VAL A 34 0.15 3.79 -7.94
CA VAL A 34 0.25 4.85 -6.93
C VAL A 34 1.22 5.94 -7.41
N PRO A 35 0.78 7.21 -7.48
CA PRO A 35 1.68 8.33 -7.72
C PRO A 35 2.51 8.63 -6.47
N GLY A 36 3.80 8.91 -6.67
CA GLY A 36 4.70 9.17 -5.55
C GLY A 36 6.06 9.72 -5.97
N ARG A 37 6.86 10.10 -4.97
CA ARG A 37 8.22 10.57 -5.16
C ARG A 37 9.19 9.39 -5.17
N PHE A 38 9.97 9.25 -6.23
CA PHE A 38 11.03 8.26 -6.32
C PHE A 38 12.23 8.68 -5.46
N GLU A 39 12.65 7.80 -4.57
CA GLU A 39 13.82 7.98 -3.72
C GLU A 39 14.78 6.80 -3.89
N ARG A 40 16.08 7.09 -3.89
CA ARG A 40 17.12 6.07 -3.99
C ARG A 40 18.15 6.26 -2.89
N ALA A 41 18.34 5.23 -2.08
CA ALA A 41 19.32 5.17 -1.02
C ALA A 41 20.24 3.96 -1.24
N GLY A 42 21.43 4.20 -1.80
CA GLY A 42 22.37 3.14 -2.14
C GLY A 42 21.82 2.15 -3.16
N ALA A 43 21.76 0.87 -2.78
CA ALA A 43 21.25 -0.23 -3.60
C ALA A 43 19.71 -0.35 -3.58
N HIS A 44 19.04 0.36 -2.68
CA HIS A 44 17.58 0.29 -2.54
C HIS A 44 16.91 1.52 -3.12
N ALA A 45 15.75 1.31 -3.72
CA ALA A 45 14.88 2.37 -4.22
C ALA A 45 13.46 2.16 -3.69
N ARG A 46 12.74 3.28 -3.56
CA ARG A 46 11.35 3.29 -3.12
C ARG A 46 10.58 4.42 -3.78
N VAL A 47 9.26 4.32 -3.75
CA VAL A 47 8.36 5.42 -4.10
C VAL A 47 7.54 5.77 -2.86
N VAL A 48 7.67 7.02 -2.41
CA VAL A 48 6.89 7.57 -1.29
C VAL A 48 5.57 8.10 -1.85
N PRO A 49 4.40 7.57 -1.44
CA PRO A 49 3.10 8.00 -1.97
C PRO A 49 2.82 9.49 -1.72
N GLU A 50 2.13 10.15 -2.65
CA GLU A 50 1.64 11.52 -2.41
C GLU A 50 0.35 11.56 -1.58
N ASP A 51 -0.45 10.50 -1.60
CA ASP A 51 -1.66 10.39 -0.77
C ASP A 51 -1.28 9.99 0.67
N PRO A 52 -1.50 10.86 1.69
CA PRO A 52 -1.11 10.58 3.07
C PRO A 52 -1.88 9.43 3.71
N ARG A 53 -2.94 8.91 3.09
CA ARG A 53 -3.67 7.70 3.54
C ARG A 53 -2.91 6.41 3.19
N LEU A 54 -1.96 6.48 2.27
CA LEU A 54 -1.07 5.39 1.91
C LEU A 54 0.21 5.49 2.75
N HIS A 55 0.21 4.83 3.90
CA HIS A 55 1.29 4.92 4.89
C HIS A 55 2.53 4.07 4.56
N GLU A 56 2.44 3.19 3.57
CA GLU A 56 3.51 2.27 3.20
C GLU A 56 4.25 2.78 1.95
N ASP A 57 5.58 2.83 2.02
CA ASP A 57 6.42 3.08 0.86
C ASP A 57 6.37 1.90 -0.11
N ILE A 58 6.44 2.17 -1.40
CA ILE A 58 6.49 1.12 -2.42
C ILE A 58 7.94 0.77 -2.70
N TYR A 59 8.33 -0.45 -2.36
CA TYR A 59 9.67 -0.96 -2.66
C TYR A 59 9.87 -1.13 -4.16
N ILE A 60 10.98 -0.59 -4.68
CA ILE A 60 11.37 -0.74 -6.09
C ILE A 60 12.62 -1.64 -6.15
N PRO A 61 12.50 -2.85 -6.72
CA PRO A 61 13.64 -3.74 -6.92
C PRO A 61 14.74 -3.11 -7.79
N SER A 62 15.98 -3.57 -7.61
CA SER A 62 17.08 -3.15 -8.48
C SER A 62 16.80 -3.57 -9.93
N GLY A 63 16.88 -2.61 -10.86
CA GLY A 63 16.57 -2.81 -12.28
C GLY A 63 15.15 -2.41 -12.69
N GLU A 64 14.21 -2.32 -11.74
CA GLU A 64 12.80 -1.99 -12.01
C GLU A 64 12.49 -0.49 -11.87
N ALA A 65 13.51 0.35 -11.76
CA ALA A 65 13.32 1.80 -11.60
C ALA A 65 12.89 2.51 -12.90
N GLY A 66 12.85 1.82 -14.06
CA GLY A 66 12.41 2.41 -15.33
C GLY A 66 13.18 3.65 -15.80
N GLY A 67 14.41 3.86 -15.30
CA GLY A 67 15.21 5.06 -15.57
C GLY A 67 14.89 6.28 -14.67
N ALA A 68 14.04 6.11 -13.65
CA ALA A 68 13.71 7.16 -12.70
C ALA A 68 14.95 7.67 -11.94
N LYS A 69 14.96 8.98 -11.70
CA LYS A 69 15.98 9.70 -10.94
C LYS A 69 15.41 10.14 -9.59
N ALA A 70 16.25 10.14 -8.57
CA ALA A 70 15.87 10.57 -7.23
C ALA A 70 15.22 11.97 -7.26
N GLY A 71 14.08 12.11 -6.57
CA GLY A 71 13.30 13.34 -6.48
C GLY A 71 12.23 13.49 -7.56
N GLN A 72 12.20 12.65 -8.60
CA GLN A 72 11.13 12.69 -9.61
C GLN A 72 9.80 12.18 -9.03
N VAL A 73 8.71 12.78 -9.49
CA VAL A 73 7.36 12.22 -9.31
C VAL A 73 7.16 11.17 -10.39
N VAL A 74 6.73 9.98 -9.97
CA VAL A 74 6.54 8.80 -10.82
C VAL A 74 5.20 8.15 -10.52
N LEU A 75 4.73 7.32 -11.45
CA LEU A 75 3.61 6.40 -11.22
C LEU A 75 4.19 5.00 -11.00
N ALA A 76 4.03 4.45 -9.80
CA ALA A 76 4.47 3.09 -9.47
C ALA A 76 3.33 2.10 -9.66
N GLU A 77 3.62 0.92 -10.21
CA GLU A 77 2.68 -0.21 -10.27
C GLU A 77 2.89 -1.14 -9.08
N ILE A 78 1.81 -1.54 -8.40
CA ILE A 78 1.88 -2.51 -7.30
C ILE A 78 1.80 -3.91 -7.90
N THR A 79 2.96 -4.58 -7.97
CA THR A 79 3.05 -5.98 -8.43
C THR A 79 2.79 -6.98 -7.31
N GLN A 80 3.05 -6.59 -6.06
CA GLN A 80 2.82 -7.43 -4.89
C GLN A 80 2.41 -6.57 -3.69
N TYR A 81 1.32 -6.98 -3.05
CA TYR A 81 0.90 -6.46 -1.76
C TYR A 81 1.56 -7.24 -0.62
N PRO A 82 1.80 -6.62 0.55
CA PRO A 82 2.17 -7.35 1.74
C PRO A 82 1.13 -8.44 2.04
N VAL A 83 1.60 -9.68 2.13
CA VAL A 83 0.83 -10.80 2.67
C VAL A 83 1.06 -10.84 4.17
N ARG A 84 -0.04 -10.87 4.94
CA ARG A 84 0.01 -11.27 6.34
C ARG A 84 -0.21 -12.78 6.38
N ASP A 85 0.80 -13.51 6.83
CA ASP A 85 0.59 -14.88 7.35
C ASP A 85 -0.12 -14.83 8.70
#